data_AF-A0A7W2IS93-F1
#
_entry.id   AF-A0A7W2IS93-F1
#
_cell.length_a   1.000
_cell.length_b   1.000
_cell.length_c   1.000
_cell.angle_alpha   90.00
_cell.angle_beta   90.00
_cell.angle_gamma   90.00
#
_symmetry.space_group_name_H-M   'P 1'
#
loop_
_entity.id
_entity.type
_entity.pdbx_description
1 polymer ?
#
loop_
_entity_poly.entity_id
_entity_poly.type
_entity_poly.pdbx_seq_one_letter_code
_entity_poly.pdbx_strand_id
1 'polypeptide(L)'
;MSKKRDTILWVNHAVSYFKNQGKAQKDMADILGLEESRISEMKTGKSLLSASQKRTIIEICGAPRRDPGRFEIALCYNNLDYFFSSFCDLMENRYLRNLIVFFQNKENQTNLLSHCIPMEDMEGNYNETITLSDIDTLVRHDELNEIFQRYQMWLQNIDGSERPDMSLLIDRISVDDKNSFHLLYQLWFIIQRCPTFALSNAKPFNLSPVIHTEEIILTGKKVLLIENNGKLNPINQPIIERFGSHEHCPSNEFIKHDCWHSVHCELYLSEDMNYHLTIQLSNDYCIDYFPYEDDINNTNELDYEVHVKENDLLVVIENINSMELFSIIEDVRKWCALSIDNHLKLKKNIARAGGYIPGARVLV
;
A
#
# COMPACT_ATOMS: atom_id res chain seq x y z
N MET A 1 -2.15 9.63 -17.73
CA MET A 1 -2.16 10.55 -18.90
C MET A 1 -1.29 9.98 -20.03
N SER A 2 -1.82 9.80 -21.25
CA SER A 2 -1.00 9.33 -22.39
C SER A 2 0.12 10.34 -22.70
N LYS A 3 1.37 9.89 -22.88
CA LYS A 3 2.55 10.74 -23.16
C LYS A 3 2.32 11.74 -24.32
N LYS A 4 1.44 11.38 -25.27
CA LYS A 4 1.05 12.22 -26.41
C LYS A 4 0.17 13.40 -26.01
N ARG A 5 -0.86 13.19 -25.17
CA ARG A 5 -1.76 14.28 -24.71
C ARG A 5 -1.01 15.28 -23.84
N ASP A 6 -0.17 14.78 -22.93
CA ASP A 6 0.71 15.63 -22.12
C ASP A 6 1.58 16.50 -23.04
N THR A 7 2.25 15.90 -24.04
CA THR A 7 3.05 16.68 -25.01
C THR A 7 2.25 17.79 -25.70
N ILE A 8 1.03 17.51 -26.16
CA ILE A 8 0.18 18.51 -26.83
C ILE A 8 -0.16 19.67 -25.88
N LEU A 9 -0.51 19.38 -24.62
CA LEU A 9 -0.81 20.39 -23.60
C LEU A 9 0.40 21.31 -23.37
N TRP A 10 1.57 20.72 -23.13
CA TRP A 10 2.82 21.44 -22.90
C TRP A 10 3.18 22.35 -24.08
N VAL A 11 3.06 21.84 -25.32
CA VAL A 11 3.37 22.63 -26.51
C VAL A 11 2.34 23.74 -26.72
N ASN A 12 1.05 23.49 -26.53
CA ASN A 12 0.02 24.52 -26.70
C ASN A 12 0.15 25.65 -25.65
N HIS A 13 0.50 25.32 -24.41
CA HIS A 13 0.80 26.30 -23.36
C HIS A 13 1.98 27.19 -23.75
N ALA A 14 3.10 26.59 -24.14
CA ALA A 14 4.28 27.33 -24.58
C ALA A 14 3.96 28.21 -25.82
N VAL A 15 3.25 27.67 -26.82
CA VAL A 15 2.83 28.45 -28.00
C VAL A 15 1.96 29.64 -27.60
N SER A 16 1.03 29.47 -26.65
CA SER A 16 0.18 30.56 -26.16
C SER A 16 1.00 31.64 -25.44
N TYR A 17 1.96 31.24 -24.61
CA TYR A 17 2.87 32.15 -23.91
C TYR A 17 3.70 32.99 -24.90
N PHE A 18 4.32 32.34 -25.89
CA PHE A 18 5.12 33.02 -26.92
C PHE A 18 4.26 33.98 -27.75
N LYS A 19 3.05 33.57 -28.13
CA LYS A 19 2.12 34.43 -28.86
C LYS A 19 1.73 35.68 -28.06
N ASN A 20 1.53 35.55 -26.74
CA ASN A 20 1.23 36.69 -25.87
C ASN A 20 2.40 37.67 -25.74
N GLN A 21 3.63 37.22 -26.03
CA GLN A 21 4.82 38.08 -26.11
C GLN A 21 5.09 38.62 -27.53
N GLY A 22 4.20 38.38 -28.48
CA GLY A 22 4.40 38.76 -29.88
C GLY A 22 5.45 37.94 -30.62
N LYS A 23 5.85 36.78 -30.08
CA LYS A 23 6.83 35.86 -30.69
C LYS A 23 6.15 34.79 -31.54
N ALA A 24 6.86 34.30 -32.55
CA ALA A 24 6.41 33.26 -33.47
C ALA A 24 6.75 31.84 -32.95
N GLN A 25 6.17 30.81 -33.58
CA GLN A 25 6.50 29.41 -33.27
C GLN A 25 7.95 29.07 -33.55
N LYS A 26 8.55 29.72 -34.56
CA LYS A 26 9.99 29.63 -34.83
C LYS A 26 10.84 30.02 -33.63
N ASP A 27 10.51 31.11 -32.92
CA ASP A 27 11.27 31.56 -31.75
C ASP A 27 11.22 30.54 -30.60
N MET A 28 10.09 29.84 -30.45
CA MET A 28 9.95 28.72 -29.52
C MET A 28 10.80 27.53 -29.96
N ALA A 29 10.80 27.19 -31.25
CA ALA A 29 11.57 26.09 -31.80
C ALA A 29 13.08 26.30 -31.58
N ASP A 30 13.57 27.51 -31.84
CA ASP A 30 14.96 27.92 -31.64
C ASP A 30 15.40 27.74 -30.18
N ILE A 31 14.55 28.16 -29.22
CA ILE A 31 14.81 28.03 -27.79
C ILE A 31 14.81 26.56 -27.33
N LEU A 32 13.98 25.71 -27.93
CA LEU A 32 13.91 24.28 -27.62
C LEU A 32 14.95 23.45 -28.39
N GLY A 33 15.76 24.07 -29.25
CA GLY A 33 16.72 23.38 -30.11
C GLY A 33 16.04 22.44 -31.11
N LEU A 34 14.90 22.87 -31.66
CA LEU A 34 14.04 22.09 -32.56
C LEU A 34 13.82 22.83 -33.88
N GLU A 35 13.59 22.06 -34.94
CA GLU A 35 13.03 22.58 -36.19
C GLU A 35 11.57 23.01 -35.97
N GLU A 36 11.13 24.10 -36.61
CA GLU A 36 9.77 24.64 -36.48
C GLU A 36 8.68 23.60 -36.84
N SER A 37 8.96 22.74 -37.83
CA SER A 37 8.07 21.63 -38.23
C SER A 37 7.81 20.64 -37.08
N ARG A 38 8.77 20.44 -36.17
CA ARG A 38 8.65 19.52 -35.02
C ARG A 38 7.67 20.06 -33.99
N ILE A 39 7.56 21.38 -33.83
CA ILE A 39 6.54 21.99 -32.98
C ILE A 39 5.14 21.65 -33.51
N SER A 40 4.94 21.75 -34.83
CA SER A 40 3.67 21.39 -35.48
C SER A 40 3.33 19.90 -35.33
N GLU A 41 4.32 19.02 -35.43
CA GLU A 41 4.15 17.58 -35.18
C GLU A 41 3.78 17.29 -33.72
N MET A 42 4.41 17.97 -32.76
CA MET A 42 4.13 17.79 -31.33
C MET A 42 2.74 18.28 -30.96
N LYS A 43 2.22 19.35 -31.59
CA LYS A 43 0.83 19.81 -31.41
C LYS A 43 -0.22 18.78 -31.84
N THR A 44 0.17 17.84 -32.69
CA THR A 44 -0.70 16.73 -33.14
C THR A 44 -0.36 15.39 -32.47
N GLY A 45 0.57 15.39 -31.50
CA GLY A 45 0.97 14.19 -30.75
C GLY A 45 1.76 13.17 -31.57
N LYS A 46 2.29 13.55 -32.74
CA LYS A 46 3.14 12.70 -33.60
C LYS A 46 4.57 12.58 -33.06
N SER A 47 5.03 13.59 -32.33
CA SER A 47 6.32 13.61 -31.64
C SER A 47 6.11 13.92 -30.16
N LEU A 48 7.02 13.43 -29.30
CA LEU A 48 6.99 13.66 -27.85
C LEU A 48 8.02 14.71 -27.44
N LEU A 49 7.74 15.43 -26.35
CA LEU A 49 8.75 16.27 -25.69
C LEU A 49 9.71 15.41 -24.86
N SER A 50 11.00 15.69 -24.98
CA SER A 50 12.01 15.17 -24.06
C SER A 50 11.94 15.86 -22.69
N ALA A 51 12.56 15.26 -21.68
CA ALA A 51 12.60 15.82 -20.32
C ALA A 51 13.32 17.19 -20.27
N SER A 52 14.40 17.36 -21.04
CA SER A 52 15.13 18.64 -21.12
C SER A 52 14.25 19.74 -21.75
N GLN A 53 13.53 19.44 -22.83
CA GLN A 53 12.63 20.39 -23.45
C GLN A 53 11.48 20.81 -22.53
N LYS A 54 10.90 19.88 -21.76
CA LYS A 54 9.90 20.24 -20.74
C LYS A 54 10.49 21.18 -19.69
N ARG A 55 11.72 20.91 -19.23
CA ARG A 55 12.40 21.78 -18.26
C ARG A 55 12.61 23.20 -18.81
N THR A 56 13.07 23.33 -20.06
CA THR A 56 13.20 24.63 -20.72
C THR A 56 11.85 25.35 -20.85
N ILE A 57 10.76 24.64 -21.16
CA ILE A 57 9.40 25.23 -21.15
C ILE A 57 9.03 25.72 -19.75
N ILE A 58 9.31 24.97 -18.69
CA ILE A 58 9.01 25.39 -17.30
C ILE A 58 9.77 26.67 -16.95
N GLU A 59 11.08 26.71 -17.25
CA GLU A 59 11.94 27.85 -16.92
C GLU A 59 11.50 29.16 -17.60
N ILE A 60 10.87 29.06 -18.78
CA ILE A 60 10.49 30.22 -19.59
C ILE A 60 9.01 30.57 -19.41
N CYS A 61 8.13 29.57 -19.49
CA CYS A 61 6.68 29.74 -19.57
C CYS A 61 5.95 29.35 -18.29
N GLY A 62 6.63 28.77 -17.31
CA GLY A 62 5.99 27.98 -16.25
C GLY A 62 5.37 26.69 -16.78
N ALA A 63 4.93 25.81 -15.88
CA ALA A 63 4.18 24.62 -16.25
C ALA A 63 2.74 25.01 -16.65
N PRO A 64 2.12 24.33 -17.65
CA PRO A 64 0.69 24.48 -17.89
C PRO A 64 -0.10 24.17 -16.62
N ARG A 65 -1.12 24.98 -16.33
CA ARG A 65 -2.08 24.64 -15.27
C ARG A 65 -2.71 23.30 -15.62
N ARG A 66 -2.65 22.37 -14.68
CA ARG A 66 -3.36 21.09 -14.72
C ARG A 66 -4.60 21.18 -13.87
N ASP A 67 -5.52 20.26 -14.10
CA ASP A 67 -6.68 20.11 -13.25
C ASP A 67 -6.23 19.74 -11.84
N PRO A 68 -6.89 20.32 -10.82
CA PRO A 68 -6.58 19.98 -9.44
C PRO A 68 -6.78 18.47 -9.25
N GLY A 69 -5.93 17.89 -8.39
CA GLY A 69 -5.96 16.47 -8.10
C GLY A 69 -5.36 16.18 -6.73
N ARG A 70 -5.69 15.00 -6.21
CA ARG A 70 -5.21 14.53 -4.90
C ARG A 70 -3.85 13.86 -5.08
N PHE A 71 -2.83 14.36 -4.40
CA PHE A 71 -1.51 13.73 -4.36
C PHE A 71 -1.53 12.59 -3.36
N GLU A 72 -1.00 11.43 -3.76
CA GLU A 72 -0.92 10.25 -2.90
C GLU A 72 0.33 9.43 -3.18
N ILE A 73 0.73 8.62 -2.20
CA ILE A 73 1.73 7.56 -2.36
C ILE A 73 0.98 6.23 -2.30
N ALA A 74 0.88 5.52 -3.42
CA ALA A 74 0.00 4.36 -3.56
C ALA A 74 0.68 3.17 -4.22
N LEU A 75 0.16 1.97 -3.97
CA LEU A 75 0.46 0.78 -4.75
C LEU A 75 -0.43 0.76 -6.00
N CYS A 76 0.19 0.83 -7.19
CA CYS A 76 -0.54 0.92 -8.45
C CYS A 76 -0.63 -0.44 -9.14
N TYR A 77 -1.85 -0.81 -9.57
CA TYR A 77 -2.14 -2.04 -10.28
C TYR A 77 -2.96 -1.72 -11.52
N ASN A 78 -2.71 -2.46 -12.60
CA ASN A 78 -3.51 -2.37 -13.83
C ASN A 78 -4.66 -3.39 -13.88
N ASN A 79 -4.73 -4.28 -12.89
CA ASN A 79 -5.70 -5.36 -12.82
C ASN A 79 -6.04 -5.71 -11.37
N LEU A 80 -7.34 -5.82 -11.08
CA LEU A 80 -7.86 -6.23 -9.79
C LEU A 80 -7.48 -7.67 -9.43
N ASP A 81 -7.49 -8.60 -10.38
CA ASP A 81 -7.17 -10.01 -10.09
C ASP A 81 -5.73 -10.18 -9.61
N TYR A 82 -4.81 -9.43 -10.22
CA TYR A 82 -3.41 -9.44 -9.81
C TYR A 82 -3.26 -8.91 -8.38
N PHE A 83 -3.95 -7.81 -8.05
CA PHE A 83 -3.99 -7.28 -6.69
C PHE A 83 -4.48 -8.34 -5.70
N PHE A 84 -5.66 -8.93 -5.92
CA PHE A 84 -6.22 -9.95 -5.03
C PHE A 84 -5.29 -11.16 -4.86
N SER A 85 -4.70 -11.65 -5.95
CA SER A 85 -3.78 -12.80 -5.89
C SER A 85 -2.49 -12.50 -5.12
N SER A 86 -2.02 -11.26 -5.15
CA SER A 86 -0.78 -10.82 -4.48
C SER A 86 -0.99 -10.35 -3.03
N PHE A 87 -2.24 -10.19 -2.58
CA PHE A 87 -2.57 -9.50 -1.34
C PHE A 87 -1.90 -10.14 -0.12
N CYS A 88 -1.99 -11.47 0.03
CA CYS A 88 -1.40 -12.16 1.18
C CYS A 88 0.13 -12.05 1.21
N ASP A 89 0.79 -12.06 0.05
CA ASP A 89 2.25 -11.93 -0.04
C ASP A 89 2.70 -10.49 0.23
N LEU A 90 1.88 -9.50 -0.18
CA LEU A 90 2.08 -8.10 0.18
C LEU A 90 1.98 -7.89 1.69
N MET A 91 0.94 -8.44 2.34
CA MET A 91 0.77 -8.34 3.81
C MET A 91 1.91 -9.01 4.55
N GLU A 92 2.37 -10.17 4.07
CA GLU A 92 3.53 -10.86 4.62
C GLU A 92 4.82 -10.05 4.50
N ASN A 93 5.08 -9.49 3.31
CA ASN A 93 6.25 -8.66 3.08
C ASN A 93 6.26 -7.42 3.98
N ARG A 94 5.10 -6.75 4.14
CA ARG A 94 4.93 -5.63 5.07
C ARG A 94 5.24 -6.05 6.51
N TYR A 95 4.64 -7.14 6.98
CA TYR A 95 4.86 -7.63 8.34
C TYR A 95 6.33 -8.00 8.59
N LEU A 96 6.95 -8.77 7.68
CA LEU A 96 8.36 -9.16 7.77
C LEU A 96 9.30 -7.96 7.83
N ARG A 97 9.02 -6.91 7.05
CA ARG A 97 9.82 -5.66 7.09
C ARG A 97 9.72 -4.96 8.43
N ASN A 98 8.52 -4.84 8.98
CA ASN A 98 8.33 -4.25 10.30
C ASN A 98 9.07 -5.05 11.38
N LEU A 99 8.98 -6.38 11.32
CA LEU A 99 9.74 -7.27 12.21
C LEU A 99 11.26 -7.09 12.05
N ILE A 100 11.76 -7.04 10.84
CA ILE A 100 13.20 -6.90 10.58
C ILE A 100 13.73 -5.55 11.07
N VAL A 101 12.99 -4.46 10.83
CA VAL A 101 13.33 -3.13 11.37
C VAL A 101 13.34 -3.18 12.89
N PHE A 102 12.34 -3.82 13.51
CA PHE A 102 12.27 -3.99 14.95
C PHE A 102 13.49 -4.76 15.51
N PHE A 103 13.84 -5.91 14.93
CA PHE A 103 14.95 -6.76 15.38
C PHE A 103 16.34 -6.22 15.02
N GLN A 104 16.44 -5.24 14.13
CA GLN A 104 17.70 -4.51 13.86
C GLN A 104 17.94 -3.35 14.80
N ASN A 105 16.91 -2.90 15.52
CA ASN A 105 17.06 -1.86 16.51
C ASN A 105 17.83 -2.40 17.73
N LYS A 106 18.93 -1.72 18.09
CA LYS A 106 19.82 -2.13 19.19
C LYS A 106 19.13 -2.17 20.56
N GLU A 107 18.17 -1.27 20.80
CA GLU A 107 17.41 -1.24 22.05
C GLU A 107 16.54 -2.49 22.17
N ASN A 108 15.83 -2.85 21.09
CA ASN A 108 15.02 -4.09 21.04
C ASN A 108 15.88 -5.35 21.16
N GLN A 109 17.07 -5.37 20.53
CA GLN A 109 18.03 -6.46 20.70
C GLN A 109 18.51 -6.59 22.15
N THR A 110 18.80 -5.47 22.82
CA THR A 110 19.22 -5.46 24.22
C THR A 110 18.09 -5.94 25.13
N ASN A 111 16.87 -5.49 24.86
CA ASN A 111 15.66 -5.93 25.55
C ASN A 111 15.48 -7.45 25.42
N LEU A 112 15.51 -8.00 24.20
CA LEU A 112 15.43 -9.44 23.96
C LEU A 112 16.48 -10.24 24.76
N LEU A 113 17.74 -9.79 24.75
CA LEU A 113 18.81 -10.45 25.50
C LEU A 113 18.58 -10.42 27.01
N SER A 114 18.01 -9.33 27.53
CA SER A 114 17.77 -9.17 28.98
C SER A 114 16.74 -10.16 29.55
N HIS A 115 15.90 -10.74 28.68
CA HIS A 115 14.92 -11.76 29.04
C HIS A 115 15.41 -13.20 28.83
N CYS A 116 16.60 -13.39 28.25
CA CYS A 116 17.19 -14.69 28.07
C CYS A 116 18.05 -15.03 29.30
N ILE A 117 17.77 -16.16 29.96
CA ILE A 117 18.48 -16.57 31.17
C ILE A 117 19.55 -17.61 30.79
N PRO A 118 20.84 -17.34 31.08
CA PRO A 118 21.91 -18.31 30.83
C PRO A 118 21.79 -19.52 31.75
N MET A 119 22.13 -20.69 31.23
CA MET A 119 22.16 -21.95 31.96
C MET A 119 23.46 -22.71 31.70
N GLU A 120 23.73 -23.70 32.55
CA GLU A 120 24.77 -24.69 32.30
C GLU A 120 24.41 -25.49 31.05
N ASP A 121 25.36 -25.64 30.12
CA ASP A 121 25.18 -26.52 28.97
C ASP A 121 25.23 -28.01 29.36
N MET A 122 24.96 -28.90 28.41
CA MET A 122 25.00 -30.36 28.65
C MET A 122 26.38 -30.90 29.06
N GLU A 123 27.45 -30.11 28.89
CA GLU A 123 28.82 -30.44 29.29
C GLU A 123 29.20 -29.82 30.66
N GLY A 124 28.28 -29.09 31.28
CA GLY A 124 28.48 -28.41 32.58
C GLY A 124 29.23 -27.08 32.48
N ASN A 125 29.37 -26.49 31.28
CA ASN A 125 29.93 -25.16 31.13
C ASN A 125 28.85 -24.10 31.36
N TYR A 126 29.15 -23.15 32.25
CA TYR A 126 28.31 -22.00 32.51
C TYR A 126 28.92 -20.73 31.91
N ASN A 127 28.18 -20.05 31.04
CA ASN A 127 28.53 -18.73 30.56
C ASN A 127 27.48 -17.73 31.05
N GLU A 128 27.90 -16.75 31.85
CA GLU A 128 27.02 -15.72 32.42
C GLU A 128 26.40 -14.79 31.36
N THR A 129 26.87 -14.85 30.11
CA THR A 129 26.44 -13.91 29.06
C THR A 129 25.85 -14.63 27.85
N ILE A 130 24.66 -14.19 27.45
CA ILE A 130 24.00 -14.57 26.20
C ILE A 130 24.25 -13.48 25.16
N THR A 131 24.62 -13.90 23.96
CA THR A 131 24.90 -13.01 22.82
C THR A 131 23.86 -13.18 21.72
N LEU A 132 23.79 -12.22 20.79
CA LEU A 132 22.89 -12.33 19.62
C LEU A 132 23.19 -13.55 18.75
N SER A 133 24.45 -13.99 18.69
CA SER A 133 24.83 -15.21 17.96
C SER A 133 24.23 -16.47 18.60
N ASP A 134 24.01 -16.45 19.91
CA ASP A 134 23.41 -17.57 20.62
C ASP A 134 21.91 -17.63 20.33
N ILE A 135 21.25 -16.46 20.28
CA ILE A 135 19.85 -16.37 19.83
C ILE A 135 19.71 -16.83 18.38
N ASP A 136 20.60 -16.38 17.48
CA ASP A 136 20.62 -16.81 16.07
C ASP A 136 20.76 -18.34 15.94
N THR A 137 21.55 -18.98 16.81
CA THR A 137 21.73 -20.44 16.84
C THR A 137 20.48 -21.13 17.38
N LEU A 138 19.95 -20.62 18.51
CA LEU A 138 18.76 -21.12 19.18
C LEU A 138 17.59 -21.22 18.20
N VAL A 139 17.18 -20.12 17.57
CA VAL A 139 15.98 -20.08 16.69
C VAL A 139 16.09 -20.93 15.42
N ARG A 140 17.26 -21.50 15.14
CA ARG A 140 17.51 -22.45 14.04
C ARG A 140 17.53 -23.91 14.50
N HIS A 141 17.39 -24.16 15.80
CA HIS A 141 17.37 -25.49 16.37
C HIS A 141 16.10 -26.24 15.95
N ASP A 142 16.25 -27.51 15.55
CA ASP A 142 15.13 -28.32 15.01
C ASP A 142 14.00 -28.50 16.04
N GLU A 143 14.33 -28.61 17.32
CA GLU A 143 13.34 -28.72 18.41
C GLU A 143 12.42 -27.49 18.50
N LEU A 144 12.96 -26.28 18.25
CA LEU A 144 12.16 -25.06 18.25
C LEU A 144 11.21 -24.98 17.06
N ASN A 145 11.57 -25.60 15.94
CA ASN A 145 10.72 -25.62 14.77
C ASN A 145 9.38 -26.30 15.07
N GLU A 146 9.39 -27.44 15.76
CA GLU A 146 8.15 -28.15 16.14
C GLU A 146 7.32 -27.35 17.15
N ILE A 147 7.97 -26.74 18.15
CA ILE A 147 7.30 -25.92 19.16
C ILE A 147 6.62 -24.70 18.52
N PHE A 148 7.35 -23.97 17.66
CA PHE A 148 6.82 -22.77 17.02
C PHE A 148 5.78 -23.07 15.93
N GLN A 149 5.86 -24.20 15.24
CA GLN A 149 4.77 -24.66 14.36
C GLN A 149 3.49 -24.91 15.15
N ARG A 150 3.57 -25.61 16.30
CA ARG A 150 2.40 -25.81 17.19
C ARG A 150 1.86 -24.49 17.71
N TYR A 151 2.74 -23.55 18.08
CA TYR A 151 2.33 -22.22 18.50
C TYR A 151 1.64 -21.43 17.39
N GLN A 152 2.13 -21.50 16.16
CA GLN A 152 1.49 -20.88 14.99
C GLN A 152 0.07 -21.45 14.76
N MET A 153 -0.10 -22.77 14.83
CA MET A 153 -1.41 -23.41 14.72
C MET A 153 -2.38 -22.92 15.80
N TRP A 154 -1.89 -22.75 17.04
CA TRP A 154 -2.67 -22.19 18.14
C TRP A 154 -3.05 -20.72 17.89
N LEU A 155 -2.11 -19.89 17.42
CA LEU A 155 -2.41 -18.50 17.06
C LEU A 155 -3.49 -18.43 15.98
N GLN A 156 -3.46 -19.31 14.99
CA GLN A 156 -4.45 -19.43 13.91
C GLN A 156 -5.80 -19.98 14.36
N ASN A 157 -5.94 -20.39 15.63
CA ASN A 157 -7.15 -20.98 16.18
C ASN A 157 -7.65 -22.18 15.37
N ILE A 158 -6.73 -23.04 14.93
CA ILE A 158 -7.08 -24.28 14.23
C ILE A 158 -7.79 -25.21 15.24
N ASP A 159 -9.02 -25.63 14.93
CA ASP A 159 -9.87 -26.43 15.83
C ASP A 159 -9.11 -27.53 16.58
N GLY A 160 -9.17 -27.48 17.91
CA GLY A 160 -8.53 -28.46 18.80
C GLY A 160 -7.07 -28.17 19.14
N SER A 161 -6.47 -27.07 18.66
CA SER A 161 -5.12 -26.68 19.08
C SER A 161 -5.10 -26.24 20.55
N GLU A 162 -4.41 -26.99 21.41
CA GLU A 162 -4.15 -26.59 22.78
C GLU A 162 -3.07 -25.51 22.84
N ARG A 163 -3.21 -24.58 23.78
CA ARG A 163 -2.18 -23.56 24.06
C ARG A 163 -0.87 -24.28 24.43
N PRO A 164 0.23 -24.09 23.67
CA PRO A 164 1.50 -24.71 24.02
C PRO A 164 2.06 -24.10 25.31
N ASP A 165 2.95 -24.85 25.97
CA ASP A 165 3.81 -24.29 26.99
C ASP A 165 4.68 -23.20 26.34
N MET A 166 4.69 -22.02 26.96
CA MET A 166 5.42 -20.84 26.48
C MET A 166 6.68 -20.60 27.30
N SER A 167 7.19 -21.67 27.91
CA SER A 167 8.54 -21.74 28.44
C SER A 167 9.42 -22.51 27.46
N LEU A 168 10.66 -22.05 27.30
CA LEU A 168 11.68 -22.67 26.46
C LEU A 168 12.90 -22.96 27.32
N LEU A 169 13.39 -24.19 27.22
CA LEU A 169 14.60 -24.67 27.86
C LEU A 169 15.40 -25.43 26.81
N ILE A 170 16.22 -24.72 26.04
CA ILE A 170 16.97 -25.32 24.92
C ILE A 170 18.41 -24.83 24.97
N ASP A 171 19.33 -25.78 24.81
CA ASP A 171 20.77 -25.58 25.00
C ASP A 171 21.07 -24.89 26.34
N ARG A 172 21.69 -23.71 26.26
CA ARG A 172 22.12 -22.90 27.41
C ARG A 172 21.20 -21.71 27.70
N ILE A 173 20.00 -21.67 27.10
CA ILE A 173 19.09 -20.52 27.16
C ILE A 173 17.73 -20.95 27.69
N SER A 174 17.29 -20.27 28.75
CA SER A 174 15.94 -20.38 29.28
C SER A 174 15.16 -19.09 29.02
N VAL A 175 13.90 -19.26 28.63
CA VAL A 175 12.91 -18.19 28.54
C VAL A 175 11.63 -18.69 29.20
N ASP A 176 11.15 -17.99 30.22
CA ASP A 176 9.99 -18.40 31.03
C ASP A 176 8.79 -17.45 30.93
N ASP A 177 8.92 -16.38 30.13
CA ASP A 177 7.87 -15.40 29.92
C ASP A 177 7.30 -15.45 28.50
N LYS A 178 5.99 -15.17 28.41
CA LYS A 178 5.20 -15.27 27.17
C LYS A 178 5.61 -14.23 26.12
N ASN A 179 6.10 -13.09 26.57
CA ASN A 179 6.46 -11.95 25.72
C ASN A 179 7.72 -12.31 24.92
N SER A 180 8.75 -12.77 25.63
CA SER A 180 10.03 -13.20 25.06
C SER A 180 9.88 -14.46 24.22
N PHE A 181 9.04 -15.41 24.63
CA PHE A 181 8.65 -16.55 23.79
C PHE A 181 8.10 -16.09 22.44
N HIS A 182 7.18 -15.11 22.43
CA HIS A 182 6.59 -14.59 21.20
C HIS A 182 7.61 -13.83 20.35
N LEU A 183 8.55 -13.08 20.95
CA LEU A 183 9.65 -12.47 20.21
C LEU A 183 10.52 -13.52 19.52
N LEU A 184 10.87 -14.62 20.21
CA LEU A 184 11.62 -15.71 19.60
C LEU A 184 10.83 -16.39 18.48
N TYR A 185 9.51 -16.55 18.64
CA TYR A 185 8.63 -17.02 17.56
C TYR A 185 8.66 -16.07 16.34
N GLN A 186 8.56 -14.76 16.55
CA GLN A 186 8.60 -13.79 15.45
C GLN A 186 9.95 -13.80 14.73
N LEU A 187 11.05 -13.97 15.48
CA LEU A 187 12.38 -14.12 14.92
C LEU A 187 12.52 -15.43 14.12
N TRP A 188 12.01 -16.55 14.66
CA TRP A 188 11.91 -17.81 13.94
C TRP A 188 11.11 -17.64 12.64
N PHE A 189 9.97 -16.96 12.69
CA PHE A 189 9.12 -16.69 11.54
C PHE A 189 9.87 -15.91 10.44
N ILE A 190 10.65 -14.89 10.81
CA ILE A 190 11.53 -14.18 9.87
C ILE A 190 12.51 -15.16 9.21
N ILE A 191 13.18 -16.01 9.99
CA ILE A 191 14.21 -16.93 9.48
C ILE A 191 13.62 -17.98 8.53
N GLN A 192 12.40 -18.45 8.79
CA GLN A 192 11.71 -19.36 7.87
C GLN A 192 11.48 -18.73 6.48
N ARG A 193 11.30 -17.41 6.40
CA ARG A 193 11.05 -16.68 5.14
C ARG A 193 12.28 -15.99 4.57
N CYS A 194 13.24 -15.68 5.42
CA CYS A 194 14.50 -15.01 5.13
C CYS A 194 15.65 -15.77 5.82
N PRO A 195 16.07 -16.95 5.33
CA PRO A 195 17.05 -17.80 6.03
C PRO A 195 18.40 -17.13 6.30
N THR A 196 18.74 -16.13 5.49
CA THR A 196 19.97 -15.35 5.57
C THR A 196 19.92 -14.19 6.58
N PHE A 197 18.76 -13.91 7.20
CA PHE A 197 18.63 -12.92 8.26
C PHE A 197 19.31 -13.41 9.54
N ALA A 198 20.11 -12.58 10.19
CA ALA A 198 20.76 -12.89 11.46
C ALA A 198 20.89 -11.61 12.31
N LEU A 199 20.62 -11.72 13.61
CA LEU A 199 20.73 -10.61 14.57
C LEU A 199 22.17 -10.14 14.75
N SER A 200 23.10 -11.09 14.77
CA SER A 200 24.54 -10.86 14.93
C SER A 200 25.19 -10.15 13.72
N ASN A 201 24.47 -9.97 12.62
CA ASN A 201 25.01 -9.34 11.42
C ASN A 201 25.16 -7.82 11.62
N ALA A 202 26.36 -7.29 11.36
CA ALA A 202 26.63 -5.86 11.45
C ALA A 202 25.99 -5.05 10.31
N LYS A 203 25.61 -5.68 9.20
CA LYS A 203 24.98 -5.00 8.06
C LYS A 203 23.46 -5.02 8.19
N PRO A 204 22.77 -3.92 7.88
CA PRO A 204 21.32 -3.92 7.82
C PRO A 204 20.85 -4.87 6.72
N PHE A 205 19.94 -5.76 7.08
CA PHE A 205 19.17 -6.61 6.19
C PHE A 205 17.95 -5.85 5.69
N ASN A 206 17.61 -5.98 4.41
CA ASN A 206 16.43 -5.31 3.86
C ASN A 206 15.71 -6.24 2.88
N LEU A 207 14.38 -6.30 2.96
CA LEU A 207 13.55 -6.96 1.95
C LEU A 207 13.18 -5.98 0.85
N SER A 208 13.40 -6.42 -0.40
CA SER A 208 12.77 -5.79 -1.55
C SER A 208 11.24 -5.83 -1.42
N PRO A 209 10.55 -4.76 -1.84
CA PRO A 209 9.09 -4.75 -1.83
C PRO A 209 8.58 -5.74 -2.87
N VAL A 210 7.44 -6.36 -2.58
CA VAL A 210 6.72 -7.15 -3.59
C VAL A 210 6.28 -6.21 -4.71
N ILE A 211 5.71 -5.05 -4.34
CA ILE A 211 5.30 -3.99 -5.26
C ILE A 211 5.74 -2.64 -4.69
N HIS A 212 6.31 -1.80 -5.56
CA HIS A 212 6.76 -0.46 -5.19
C HIS A 212 5.57 0.48 -5.06
N THR A 213 5.65 1.39 -4.10
CA THR A 213 4.76 2.54 -4.04
C THR A 213 5.20 3.59 -5.06
N GLU A 214 4.22 4.28 -5.62
CA GLU A 214 4.42 5.34 -6.60
C GLU A 214 3.76 6.64 -6.11
N GLU A 215 4.42 7.77 -6.36
CA GLU A 215 3.82 9.10 -6.19
C GLU A 215 2.86 9.35 -7.34
N ILE A 216 1.58 9.54 -7.02
CA ILE A 216 0.52 9.73 -8.00
C ILE A 216 -0.25 11.03 -7.75
N ILE A 217 -0.89 11.53 -8.80
CA ILE A 217 -1.88 12.61 -8.71
C ILE A 217 -3.18 12.07 -9.30
N LEU A 218 -4.18 11.83 -8.46
CA LEU A 218 -5.51 11.41 -8.87
C LEU A 218 -6.30 12.64 -9.33
N THR A 219 -6.64 12.66 -10.61
CA THR A 219 -7.42 13.74 -11.24
C THR A 219 -8.77 13.22 -11.72
N GLY A 220 -9.75 14.12 -11.82
CA GLY A 220 -11.10 13.80 -12.29
C GLY A 220 -12.14 13.88 -11.19
N LYS A 221 -13.38 13.48 -11.51
CA LYS A 221 -14.51 13.56 -10.59
C LYS A 221 -14.71 12.24 -9.85
N LYS A 222 -14.82 12.30 -8.53
CA LYS A 222 -15.28 11.18 -7.71
C LYS A 222 -16.75 10.89 -8.04
N VAL A 223 -17.05 9.67 -8.45
CA VAL A 223 -18.41 9.23 -8.83
C VAL A 223 -18.97 8.15 -7.90
N LEU A 224 -18.10 7.56 -7.08
CA LEU A 224 -18.45 6.57 -6.07
C LEU A 224 -17.58 6.77 -4.83
N LEU A 225 -18.21 6.60 -3.66
CA LEU A 225 -17.57 6.39 -2.37
C LEU A 225 -18.35 5.26 -1.69
N ILE A 226 -17.66 4.20 -1.29
CA ILE A 226 -18.23 3.09 -0.52
C ILE A 226 -17.29 2.83 0.66
N GLU A 227 -17.87 2.73 1.85
CA GLU A 227 -17.18 2.38 3.08
C GLU A 227 -17.83 1.15 3.74
N ASN A 228 -17.09 0.50 4.64
CA ASN A 228 -17.62 -0.60 5.42
C ASN A 228 -18.39 -0.09 6.65
N ASN A 229 -19.56 -0.67 6.90
CA ASN A 229 -20.35 -0.42 8.12
C ASN A 229 -20.22 -1.57 9.14
N GLY A 230 -19.37 -2.56 8.86
CA GLY A 230 -19.29 -3.80 9.63
C GLY A 230 -17.93 -4.48 9.53
N LYS A 231 -17.85 -5.69 10.09
CA LYS A 231 -16.60 -6.46 10.21
C LYS A 231 -16.02 -6.83 8.84
N LEU A 232 -14.73 -6.58 8.66
CA LEU A 232 -13.96 -6.86 7.44
C LEU A 232 -13.38 -8.28 7.40
N ASN A 233 -14.21 -9.27 7.73
CA ASN A 233 -13.76 -10.66 7.81
C ASN A 233 -13.06 -11.14 6.52
N PRO A 234 -13.55 -10.88 5.29
CA PRO A 234 -12.91 -11.44 4.09
C PRO A 234 -11.51 -10.90 3.81
N ILE A 235 -11.17 -9.68 4.25
CA ILE A 235 -9.82 -9.11 4.08
C ILE A 235 -8.88 -9.63 5.18
N ASN A 236 -9.38 -9.71 6.42
CA ASN A 236 -8.55 -10.11 7.56
C ASN A 236 -8.40 -11.64 7.67
N GLN A 237 -9.35 -12.42 7.18
CA GLN A 237 -9.32 -13.87 7.31
C GLN A 237 -8.07 -14.50 6.68
N PRO A 238 -7.65 -14.17 5.44
CA PRO A 238 -6.41 -14.69 4.88
C PRO A 238 -5.15 -14.27 5.65
N ILE A 239 -5.18 -13.10 6.29
CA ILE A 239 -4.10 -12.60 7.14
C ILE A 239 -4.03 -13.43 8.43
N ILE A 240 -5.17 -13.65 9.08
CA ILE A 240 -5.30 -14.46 10.29
C ILE A 240 -4.90 -15.91 10.02
N GLU A 241 -5.33 -16.49 8.89
CA GLU A 241 -4.92 -17.82 8.46
C GLU A 241 -3.42 -17.93 8.25
N ARG A 242 -2.74 -16.83 7.89
CA ARG A 242 -1.30 -16.84 7.65
C ARG A 242 -0.46 -16.60 8.91
N PHE A 243 -0.86 -15.64 9.75
CA PHE A 243 -0.05 -15.17 10.87
C PHE A 243 -0.64 -15.45 12.25
N GLY A 244 -1.94 -15.76 12.32
CA GLY A 244 -2.68 -15.97 13.55
C GLY A 244 -3.60 -14.81 13.95
N SER A 245 -4.39 -14.99 15.01
CA SER A 245 -5.26 -13.97 15.57
C SER A 245 -4.52 -13.10 16.58
N HIS A 246 -4.76 -11.77 16.52
CA HIS A 246 -4.25 -10.82 17.51
C HIS A 246 -4.79 -11.10 18.93
N GLU A 247 -5.91 -11.78 19.07
CA GLU A 247 -6.51 -12.14 20.38
C GLU A 247 -5.62 -13.12 21.17
N HIS A 248 -4.78 -13.89 20.47
CA HIS A 248 -3.87 -14.87 21.05
C HIS A 248 -2.44 -14.32 21.25
N CYS A 249 -2.12 -13.17 20.66
CA CYS A 249 -0.82 -12.54 20.82
C CYS A 249 -0.66 -11.95 22.24
N PRO A 250 0.56 -11.98 22.81
CA PRO A 250 0.87 -11.25 24.03
C PRO A 250 0.79 -9.72 23.83
N SER A 251 1.14 -8.94 24.86
CA SER A 251 0.87 -7.49 25.05
C SER A 251 0.97 -6.56 23.81
N ASN A 252 0.51 -5.32 23.94
CA ASN A 252 0.53 -4.32 22.85
C ASN A 252 1.93 -3.83 22.45
N GLU A 253 3.00 -4.31 23.07
CA GLU A 253 4.38 -3.84 22.81
C GLU A 253 5.07 -4.58 21.64
N PHE A 254 4.45 -5.62 21.08
CA PHE A 254 4.99 -6.37 19.94
C PHE A 254 4.53 -5.82 18.59
N ILE A 255 5.35 -6.05 17.57
CA ILE A 255 4.96 -5.79 16.18
C ILE A 255 3.89 -6.82 15.79
N LYS A 256 2.69 -6.34 15.52
CA LYS A 256 1.58 -7.15 15.01
C LYS A 256 1.54 -7.05 13.48
N HIS A 257 1.05 -8.09 12.83
CA HIS A 257 0.69 -7.99 11.42
C HIS A 257 -0.51 -7.05 11.25
N ASP A 258 -0.71 -6.55 10.03
CA ASP A 258 -1.84 -5.67 9.72
C ASP A 258 -3.19 -6.33 10.09
N CYS A 259 -4.15 -5.55 10.58
CA CYS A 259 -5.53 -5.97 10.85
C CYS A 259 -6.47 -4.81 10.56
N TRP A 260 -7.18 -4.91 9.44
CA TRP A 260 -7.91 -3.79 8.86
C TRP A 260 -9.29 -3.65 9.52
N HIS A 261 -9.62 -2.45 9.99
CA HIS A 261 -10.90 -2.16 10.64
C HIS A 261 -11.81 -1.29 9.75
N SER A 262 -11.21 -0.48 8.88
CA SER A 262 -11.93 0.36 7.92
C SER A 262 -11.42 0.17 6.50
N VAL A 263 -12.33 0.20 5.54
CA VAL A 263 -12.07 0.19 4.10
C VAL A 263 -12.86 1.30 3.44
N HIS A 264 -12.16 2.16 2.70
CA HIS A 264 -12.78 3.12 1.80
C HIS A 264 -12.42 2.79 0.35
N CYS A 265 -13.44 2.75 -0.50
CA CYS A 265 -13.28 2.57 -1.94
C CYS A 265 -13.86 3.77 -2.67
N GLU A 266 -13.05 4.42 -3.51
CA GLU A 266 -13.50 5.58 -4.29
C GLU A 266 -13.26 5.34 -5.77
N LEU A 267 -14.25 5.68 -6.59
CA LEU A 267 -14.14 5.60 -8.04
C LEU A 267 -14.03 6.99 -8.64
N TYR A 268 -12.96 7.23 -9.38
CA TYR A 268 -12.71 8.47 -10.09
C TYR A 268 -12.93 8.30 -11.59
N LEU A 269 -13.71 9.19 -12.18
CA LEU A 269 -13.79 9.38 -13.62
C LEU A 269 -12.83 10.51 -14.01
N SER A 270 -11.72 10.12 -14.64
CA SER A 270 -10.76 11.07 -15.20
C SER A 270 -11.34 11.80 -16.42
N GLU A 271 -10.72 12.93 -16.77
CA GLU A 271 -11.08 13.71 -17.96
C GLU A 271 -10.84 12.96 -19.27
N ASP A 272 -9.91 12.00 -19.23
CA ASP A 272 -9.63 11.10 -20.35
C ASP A 272 -10.73 10.02 -20.52
N MET A 273 -11.79 10.07 -19.71
CA MET A 273 -12.90 9.11 -19.65
C MET A 273 -12.49 7.71 -19.17
N ASN A 274 -11.36 7.63 -18.44
CA ASN A 274 -10.92 6.42 -17.77
C ASN A 274 -11.38 6.40 -16.33
N TYR A 275 -11.70 5.21 -15.84
CA TYR A 275 -12.04 4.98 -14.44
C TYR A 275 -10.80 4.53 -13.66
N HIS A 276 -10.60 5.09 -12.48
CA HIS A 276 -9.58 4.66 -11.53
C HIS A 276 -10.27 4.35 -10.20
N LEU A 277 -9.95 3.21 -9.59
CA LEU A 277 -10.50 2.83 -8.28
C LEU A 277 -9.40 2.93 -7.24
N THR A 278 -9.66 3.65 -6.15
CA THR A 278 -8.84 3.62 -4.95
C THR A 278 -9.44 2.63 -3.96
N ILE A 279 -8.59 1.89 -3.26
CA ILE A 279 -8.93 1.04 -2.13
C ILE A 279 -7.98 1.40 -1.00
N GLN A 280 -8.50 2.04 0.05
CA GLN A 280 -7.77 2.36 1.26
C GLN A 280 -8.18 1.38 2.36
N LEU A 281 -7.21 0.72 2.96
CA LEU A 281 -7.40 -0.09 4.18
C LEU A 281 -6.74 0.62 5.35
N SER A 282 -7.46 0.77 6.46
CA SER A 282 -6.96 1.39 7.68
C SER A 282 -7.03 0.44 8.87
N ASN A 283 -5.99 0.50 9.71
CA ASN A 283 -6.00 -0.15 11.02
C ASN A 283 -6.88 0.61 12.03
N ASP A 284 -7.29 1.85 11.73
CA ASP A 284 -8.23 2.60 12.56
C ASP A 284 -9.68 2.21 12.24
N TYR A 285 -10.56 2.32 13.24
CA TYR A 285 -12.00 2.04 13.11
C TYR A 285 -12.77 3.15 12.37
N CYS A 286 -12.16 4.33 12.24
CA CYS A 286 -12.72 5.47 11.56
C CYS A 286 -11.64 6.12 10.70
N ILE A 287 -12.03 6.53 9.51
CA ILE A 287 -11.19 7.31 8.62
C ILE A 287 -11.65 8.77 8.67
N ASP A 288 -10.68 9.68 8.70
CA ASP A 288 -10.92 11.11 8.86
C ASP A 288 -11.32 11.75 7.53
N TYR A 289 -12.42 12.52 7.57
CA TYR A 289 -12.99 13.22 6.42
C TYR A 289 -12.82 14.73 6.55
N PHE A 290 -12.38 15.39 5.48
CA PHE A 290 -12.29 16.83 5.41
C PHE A 290 -13.14 17.36 4.24
N PRO A 291 -14.05 18.32 4.46
CA PRO A 291 -14.76 18.96 3.37
C PRO A 291 -13.77 19.78 2.52
N TYR A 292 -13.97 19.77 1.21
CA TYR A 292 -13.12 20.53 0.26
C TYR A 292 -13.22 22.06 0.44
N GLU A 293 -14.32 22.56 1.02
CA GLU A 293 -14.60 23.98 1.23
C GLU A 293 -15.33 24.21 2.57
N ASP A 294 -15.13 25.40 3.17
CA ASP A 294 -15.74 25.84 4.44
C ASP A 294 -17.29 25.95 4.43
N ASP A 295 -17.96 25.61 3.32
CA ASP A 295 -19.41 25.73 3.18
C ASP A 295 -20.12 24.40 3.51
N ILE A 296 -20.23 24.13 4.80
CA ILE A 296 -20.80 22.91 5.41
C ILE A 296 -22.28 22.68 5.03
N ASN A 297 -22.96 23.66 4.44
CA ASN A 297 -24.42 23.62 4.25
C ASN A 297 -24.88 22.90 2.97
N ASN A 298 -23.99 22.45 2.09
CA ASN A 298 -24.38 21.79 0.83
C ASN A 298 -23.38 20.76 0.27
N THR A 299 -22.47 20.24 1.10
CA THR A 299 -21.44 19.28 0.70
C THR A 299 -22.02 17.88 0.50
N ASN A 300 -21.78 17.29 -0.67
CA ASN A 300 -22.13 15.89 -0.97
C ASN A 300 -21.03 14.97 -0.40
N GLU A 301 -21.37 13.72 -0.08
CA GLU A 301 -20.42 12.67 0.36
C GLU A 301 -19.22 12.52 -0.61
N LEU A 302 -19.42 12.83 -1.89
CA LEU A 302 -18.38 12.76 -2.92
C LEU A 302 -17.36 13.91 -2.87
N ASP A 303 -17.68 14.98 -2.15
CA ASP A 303 -16.84 16.19 -2.04
C ASP A 303 -15.86 16.10 -0.85
N TYR A 304 -15.99 15.10 0.04
CA TYR A 304 -15.04 14.90 1.12
C TYR A 304 -13.74 14.30 0.60
N GLU A 305 -12.61 14.87 1.01
CA GLU A 305 -11.33 14.18 0.89
C GLU A 305 -11.13 13.26 2.09
N VAL A 306 -10.71 12.05 1.75
CA VAL A 306 -10.30 11.04 2.71
C VAL A 306 -8.81 11.20 2.96
N HIS A 307 -8.42 11.36 4.22
CA HIS A 307 -7.02 11.42 4.60
C HIS A 307 -6.41 10.03 4.68
N VAL A 308 -5.28 9.81 3.99
CA VAL A 308 -4.52 8.55 4.03
C VAL A 308 -3.43 8.67 5.10
N LYS A 309 -3.50 7.82 6.13
CA LYS A 309 -2.52 7.82 7.23
C LYS A 309 -1.26 7.04 6.83
N GLU A 310 -0.14 7.28 7.50
CA GLU A 310 1.15 6.64 7.21
C GLU A 310 1.10 5.10 7.27
N ASN A 311 0.26 4.55 8.16
CA ASN A 311 0.11 3.10 8.33
C ASN A 311 -1.01 2.50 7.46
N ASP A 312 -1.76 3.31 6.72
CA ASP A 312 -2.81 2.81 5.84
C ASP A 312 -2.20 2.13 4.61
N LEU A 313 -2.98 1.24 4.01
CA LEU A 313 -2.67 0.68 2.70
C LEU A 313 -3.53 1.37 1.65
N LEU A 314 -2.92 2.19 0.80
CA LEU A 314 -3.58 2.76 -0.37
C LEU A 314 -3.19 2.00 -1.64
N VAL A 315 -4.21 1.46 -2.31
CA VAL A 315 -4.11 0.75 -3.58
C VAL A 315 -4.89 1.50 -4.64
N VAL A 316 -4.32 1.62 -5.84
CA VAL A 316 -5.02 2.19 -7.01
C VAL A 316 -5.07 1.16 -8.13
N ILE A 317 -6.28 0.84 -8.57
CA ILE A 317 -6.54 0.07 -9.79
C ILE A 317 -6.76 1.06 -10.94
N GLU A 318 -5.81 1.11 -11.86
CA GLU A 318 -5.79 2.09 -12.93
C GLU A 318 -6.54 1.63 -14.19
N ASN A 319 -7.11 2.60 -14.91
CA ASN A 319 -7.64 2.43 -16.27
C ASN A 319 -8.66 1.30 -16.40
N ILE A 320 -9.58 1.22 -15.44
CA ILE A 320 -10.65 0.22 -15.44
C ILE A 320 -11.48 0.33 -16.72
N ASN A 321 -11.68 -0.81 -17.37
CA ASN A 321 -12.53 -0.92 -18.54
C ASN A 321 -13.98 -0.58 -18.19
N SER A 322 -14.56 0.41 -18.88
CA SER A 322 -15.93 0.88 -18.64
C SER A 322 -16.99 -0.21 -18.82
N MET A 323 -16.71 -1.24 -19.64
CA MET A 323 -17.60 -2.38 -19.84
C MET A 323 -17.62 -3.35 -18.66
N GLU A 324 -16.53 -3.41 -17.88
CA GLU A 324 -16.35 -4.31 -16.73
C GLU A 324 -16.56 -3.60 -15.40
N LEU A 325 -16.75 -2.27 -15.43
CA LEU A 325 -16.83 -1.38 -14.27
C LEU A 325 -17.70 -1.92 -13.14
N PHE A 326 -18.94 -2.32 -13.44
CA PHE A 326 -19.87 -2.80 -12.43
C PHE A 326 -19.46 -4.17 -11.86
N SER A 327 -18.82 -5.03 -12.67
CA SER A 327 -18.30 -6.31 -12.17
C SER A 327 -17.16 -6.06 -11.19
N ILE A 328 -16.19 -5.22 -11.57
CA ILE A 328 -15.04 -4.86 -10.75
C ILE A 328 -15.49 -4.25 -9.42
N ILE A 329 -16.49 -3.37 -9.43
CA ILE A 329 -17.04 -2.79 -8.21
C ILE A 329 -17.71 -3.88 -7.34
N GLU A 330 -18.45 -4.81 -7.93
CA GLU A 330 -19.04 -5.93 -7.17
C GLU A 330 -17.99 -6.88 -6.59
N ASP A 331 -16.89 -7.12 -7.30
CA ASP A 331 -15.81 -7.99 -6.85
C ASP A 331 -15.06 -7.36 -5.68
N VAL A 332 -14.74 -6.06 -5.77
CA VAL A 332 -14.20 -5.27 -4.65
C VAL A 332 -15.16 -5.23 -3.48
N ARG A 333 -16.46 -5.02 -3.73
CA ARG A 333 -17.48 -5.00 -2.69
C ARG A 333 -17.53 -6.31 -1.91
N LYS A 334 -17.49 -7.46 -2.61
CA LYS A 334 -17.45 -8.79 -1.97
C LYS A 334 -16.15 -9.00 -1.21
N TRP A 335 -15.01 -8.67 -1.83
CA TRP A 335 -13.69 -8.82 -1.22
C TRP A 335 -13.55 -7.96 0.05
N CYS A 336 -14.12 -6.77 0.06
CA CYS A 336 -14.10 -5.85 1.20
C CYS A 336 -15.28 -5.99 2.17
N ALA A 337 -16.20 -6.95 1.97
CA ALA A 337 -17.46 -7.05 2.73
C ALA A 337 -18.29 -5.76 2.79
N LEU A 338 -18.26 -4.96 1.72
CA LEU A 338 -18.98 -3.70 1.63
C LEU A 338 -20.49 -3.92 1.37
N SER A 339 -21.29 -2.96 1.82
CA SER A 339 -22.75 -2.98 1.60
C SER A 339 -23.10 -2.93 0.10
N ILE A 340 -24.24 -3.52 -0.28
CA ILE A 340 -24.71 -3.55 -1.67
C ILE A 340 -24.86 -2.12 -2.19
N ASP A 341 -24.11 -1.77 -3.22
CA ASP A 341 -24.21 -0.47 -3.85
C ASP A 341 -25.50 -0.37 -4.67
N ASN A 342 -26.11 0.81 -4.63
CA ASN A 342 -27.23 1.13 -5.50
C ASN A 342 -26.66 1.51 -6.88
N HIS A 343 -26.60 0.54 -7.80
CA HIS A 343 -26.14 0.76 -9.18
C HIS A 343 -26.82 1.94 -9.87
N LEU A 344 -28.05 2.30 -9.48
CA LEU A 344 -28.73 3.48 -10.01
C LEU A 344 -28.10 4.79 -9.49
N LYS A 345 -27.68 4.88 -8.22
CA LYS A 345 -26.97 6.04 -7.66
C LYS A 345 -25.65 6.24 -8.41
N LEU A 346 -24.86 5.18 -8.55
CA LEU A 346 -23.61 5.20 -9.33
C LEU A 346 -23.82 5.63 -10.78
N LYS A 347 -24.79 5.03 -11.50
CA LYS A 347 -25.12 5.42 -12.87
C LYS A 347 -25.50 6.90 -12.97
N LYS A 348 -26.30 7.43 -12.03
CA LYS A 348 -26.63 8.87 -11.99
C LYS A 348 -25.39 9.73 -11.78
N ASN A 349 -24.47 9.34 -10.90
CA ASN A 349 -23.24 10.08 -10.65
C ASN A 349 -22.32 10.07 -11.87
N ILE A 350 -22.17 8.93 -12.54
CA ILE A 350 -21.44 8.81 -13.81
C ILE A 350 -22.04 9.74 -14.87
N ALA A 351 -23.36 9.72 -15.07
CA ALA A 351 -24.03 10.61 -16.02
C ALA A 351 -23.80 12.09 -15.70
N ARG A 352 -23.90 12.49 -14.41
CA ARG A 352 -23.65 13.86 -13.95
C ARG A 352 -22.21 14.30 -14.16
N ALA A 353 -21.26 13.38 -14.06
CA ALA A 353 -19.85 13.63 -14.35
C ALA A 353 -19.55 13.65 -15.86
N GLY A 354 -20.52 13.35 -16.72
CA GLY A 354 -20.34 13.28 -18.18
C GLY A 354 -19.80 11.95 -18.67
N GLY A 355 -19.78 10.92 -17.82
CA GLY A 355 -19.24 9.60 -18.10
C GLY A 355 -20.13 8.72 -18.99
N TYR A 356 -19.50 7.72 -19.62
CA TYR A 356 -20.22 6.70 -20.40
C TYR A 356 -20.84 5.66 -19.47
N ILE A 357 -22.11 5.33 -19.70
CA ILE A 357 -22.83 4.27 -19.01
C ILE A 357 -23.15 3.15 -20.03
N PRO A 358 -22.58 1.94 -19.85
CA PRO A 358 -22.89 0.80 -20.71
C PRO A 358 -24.39 0.55 -20.84
N GLY A 359 -24.87 0.48 -22.09
CA GLY A 359 -26.27 0.20 -22.44
C GLY A 359 -27.24 1.39 -22.31
N ALA A 360 -26.80 2.55 -21.82
CA ALA A 360 -27.65 3.73 -21.74
C ALA A 360 -27.77 4.42 -23.11
N ARG A 361 -28.97 4.88 -23.46
CA ARG A 361 -29.21 5.73 -24.62
C ARG A 361 -29.05 7.20 -24.23
N VAL A 362 -28.20 7.92 -24.95
CA VAL A 362 -28.09 9.38 -24.81
C VAL A 362 -29.14 10.03 -25.72
N LEU A 363 -29.99 10.87 -25.15
CA LEU A 363 -30.92 11.71 -25.90
C LEU A 363 -30.24 13.08 -26.05
N VAL A 364 -30.04 13.52 -27.30
CA VAL A 364 -29.38 14.78 -27.65
C VAL A 364 -30.42 15.79 -28.12
#